data_AF-A0A815JA46-F1
#
_entry.id   AF-A0A815JA46-F1
#
_cell.length_a   1.000
_cell.length_b   1.000
_cell.length_c   1.000
_cell.angle_alpha   90.00
_cell.angle_beta   90.00
_cell.angle_gamma   90.00
#
_symmetry.space_group_name_H-M   'P 1'
#
loop_
_entity.id
_entity.type
_entity.pdbx_description
1 polymer ?
#
loop_
_entity_poly.entity_id
_entity_poly.type
_entity_poly.pdbx_seq_one_letter_code
_entity_poly.pdbx_strand_id
1 'polypeptide(L)'
;MNIEQIPLKIWTYWHDENVPGMIQNCVANWQHSNPKYKIRLLNKNSLTEWIKIPLPWNFENLNYSRQADWARLNLLMEHGGIWLDASLIATGSLDFIHEKKERYASEGFMFYLDCFTKNPSYPVLESWFIASIPHGKFITGWFNEFNFATVNWGNEGEKYLIHLKETYGHEKYQNLLQNIDGPDYLTIHMAAQKVMQIDGIKAIASEGAEKGPYQILAEQCNWDSRRFAEVMLLSWLGPIPRLIKVRGFERDMLTTLLNESHPIDETSLYHQFMNSIKNV
;
A
#
# COMPACT_ATOMS: atom_id res chain seq x y z
N MET A 1 -22.39 17.88 -10.86
CA MET A 1 -22.28 16.41 -10.64
C MET A 1 -21.78 16.23 -9.22
N ASN A 2 -22.49 15.48 -8.37
CA ASN A 2 -21.94 15.09 -7.07
C ASN A 2 -20.74 14.18 -7.37
N ILE A 3 -19.54 14.69 -7.13
CA ILE A 3 -18.34 13.87 -7.18
C ILE A 3 -18.43 12.94 -5.98
N GLU A 4 -18.51 11.64 -6.24
CA GLU A 4 -18.50 10.64 -5.19
C GLU A 4 -17.23 10.82 -4.34
N GLN A 5 -17.41 10.86 -3.03
CA GLN A 5 -16.36 11.16 -2.07
C GLN A 5 -15.70 9.88 -1.60
N ILE A 6 -14.39 9.94 -1.31
CA ILE A 6 -13.70 8.82 -0.67
C ILE A 6 -14.26 8.68 0.75
N PRO A 7 -14.80 7.52 1.14
CA PRO A 7 -15.30 7.33 2.50
C PRO A 7 -14.22 7.55 3.57
N LEU A 8 -14.60 8.13 4.72
CA LEU A 8 -13.73 8.29 5.90
C LEU A 8 -13.53 6.96 6.63
N LYS A 9 -12.90 6.01 5.94
CA LYS A 9 -12.67 4.64 6.39
C LYS A 9 -11.26 4.21 6.03
N ILE A 10 -10.54 3.66 6.99
CA ILE A 10 -9.19 3.11 6.81
C ILE A 10 -9.27 1.60 6.99
N TRP A 11 -8.79 0.88 5.98
CA TRP A 11 -8.64 -0.56 5.97
C TRP A 11 -7.18 -0.93 6.15
N THR A 12 -6.93 -1.94 6.96
CA THR A 12 -5.63 -2.61 7.05
C THR A 12 -5.87 -4.08 7.36
N TYR A 13 -4.89 -4.93 7.04
CA TYR A 13 -5.00 -6.37 7.25
C TYR A 13 -3.73 -6.91 7.90
N TRP A 14 -3.92 -7.74 8.90
CA TRP A 14 -2.87 -8.59 9.48
C TRP A 14 -3.42 -10.00 9.60
N HIS A 15 -2.77 -10.99 8.98
CA HIS A 15 -3.32 -12.33 8.85
C HIS A 15 -3.60 -13.04 10.19
N ASP A 16 -2.85 -12.72 11.24
CA ASP A 16 -2.95 -13.32 12.58
C ASP A 16 -3.75 -12.44 13.56
N GLU A 17 -4.29 -13.04 14.62
CA GLU A 17 -4.93 -12.32 15.73
C GLU A 17 -3.88 -11.68 16.66
N ASN A 18 -2.69 -12.28 16.75
CA ASN A 18 -1.55 -11.77 17.49
C ASN A 18 -0.83 -10.70 16.67
N VAL A 19 -1.36 -9.49 16.75
CA VAL A 19 -0.84 -8.32 16.05
C VAL A 19 0.41 -7.80 16.77
N PRO A 20 1.58 -7.68 16.11
CA PRO A 20 2.81 -7.18 16.74
C PRO A 20 2.64 -5.77 17.30
N GLY A 21 3.35 -5.45 18.41
CA GLY A 21 3.26 -4.15 19.08
C GLY A 21 3.51 -2.95 18.15
N MET A 22 4.48 -3.05 17.23
CA MET A 22 4.72 -2.00 16.23
C MET A 22 3.49 -1.72 15.34
N ILE A 23 2.75 -2.76 14.97
CA ILE A 23 1.53 -2.62 14.16
C ILE A 23 0.40 -2.00 14.99
N GLN A 24 0.25 -2.42 16.24
CA GLN A 24 -0.71 -1.81 17.18
C GLN A 24 -0.43 -0.31 17.35
N ASN A 25 0.85 0.07 17.49
CA ASN A 25 1.28 1.46 17.57
C ASN A 25 0.95 2.25 16.30
N CYS A 26 1.13 1.65 15.11
CA CYS A 26 0.74 2.30 13.85
C CYS A 26 -0.77 2.57 13.81
N VAL A 27 -1.60 1.59 14.20
CA VAL A 27 -3.06 1.77 14.25
C VAL A 27 -3.46 2.84 15.26
N ALA A 28 -2.86 2.87 16.46
CA ALA A 28 -3.12 3.92 17.46
C ALA A 28 -2.71 5.30 16.94
N ASN A 29 -1.58 5.41 16.24
CA ASN A 29 -1.11 6.64 15.61
C ASN A 29 -2.10 7.16 14.57
N TRP A 30 -2.67 6.27 13.76
CA TRP A 30 -3.71 6.65 12.81
C TRP A 30 -4.98 7.11 13.51
N GLN A 31 -5.43 6.41 14.56
CA GLN A 31 -6.62 6.81 15.34
C GLN A 31 -6.46 8.22 15.92
N HIS A 32 -5.28 8.52 16.49
CA HIS A 32 -4.96 9.85 17.00
C HIS A 32 -5.04 10.93 15.92
N SER A 33 -4.37 10.69 14.79
CA SER A 33 -4.21 11.68 13.73
C SER A 33 -5.45 11.84 12.86
N ASN A 34 -6.39 10.89 12.92
CA ASN A 34 -7.54 10.79 12.04
C ASN A 34 -8.84 10.47 12.82
N PRO A 35 -9.25 11.30 13.80
CA PRO A 35 -10.34 10.97 14.72
C PRO A 35 -11.72 10.82 14.04
N LYS A 36 -11.86 11.31 12.80
CA LYS A 36 -13.08 11.18 12.00
C LYS A 36 -13.15 9.85 11.23
N TYR A 37 -12.03 9.16 11.07
CA TYR A 37 -11.95 7.96 10.25
C TYR A 37 -12.32 6.71 11.03
N LYS A 38 -13.14 5.84 10.43
CA LYS A 38 -13.39 4.51 10.96
C LYS A 38 -12.25 3.58 10.54
N ILE A 39 -11.40 3.21 11.48
CA ILE A 39 -10.28 2.29 11.23
C ILE A 39 -10.74 0.84 11.44
N ARG A 40 -10.32 -0.04 10.52
CA ARG A 40 -10.63 -1.47 10.52
C ARG A 40 -9.34 -2.26 10.30
N LEU A 41 -8.82 -2.81 11.39
CA LEU A 41 -7.79 -3.83 11.35
C LEU A 41 -8.47 -5.19 11.22
N LEU A 42 -8.39 -5.76 10.02
CA LEU A 42 -8.96 -7.06 9.70
C LEU A 42 -7.89 -8.15 9.81
N ASN A 43 -8.36 -9.38 9.96
CA ASN A 43 -7.56 -10.59 9.97
C ASN A 43 -8.31 -11.72 9.25
N LYS A 44 -7.73 -12.92 9.20
CA LYS A 44 -8.33 -14.08 8.53
C LYS A 44 -9.76 -14.42 9.01
N ASN A 45 -10.09 -14.10 10.27
CA ASN A 45 -11.38 -14.42 10.89
C ASN A 45 -12.45 -13.34 10.67
N SER A 46 -12.03 -12.07 10.52
CA SER A 46 -12.93 -10.91 10.37
C SER A 46 -13.07 -10.41 8.94
N LEU A 47 -12.19 -10.85 8.03
CA LEU A 47 -12.21 -10.40 6.64
C LEU A 47 -13.54 -10.72 5.95
N THR A 48 -14.04 -11.95 6.12
CA THR A 48 -15.24 -12.45 5.41
C THR A 48 -16.52 -11.70 5.74
N GLU A 49 -16.58 -10.99 6.88
CA GLU A 49 -17.71 -10.11 7.24
C GLU A 49 -17.89 -8.94 6.26
N TRP A 50 -16.83 -8.58 5.54
CA TRP A 50 -16.79 -7.42 4.64
C TRP A 50 -16.73 -7.79 3.15
N ILE A 51 -16.55 -9.07 2.83
CA ILE A 51 -16.46 -9.55 1.45
C ILE A 51 -17.84 -10.04 0.99
N LYS A 52 -18.36 -9.47 -0.10
CA LYS A 52 -19.70 -9.80 -0.64
C LYS A 52 -19.69 -10.85 -1.77
N ILE A 53 -18.52 -11.39 -2.09
CA ILE A 53 -18.31 -12.38 -3.14
C ILE A 53 -17.58 -13.60 -2.56
N PRO A 54 -17.64 -14.78 -3.22
CA PRO A 54 -16.83 -15.91 -2.82
C PRO A 54 -15.34 -15.55 -2.84
N LEU A 55 -14.61 -15.96 -1.81
CA LEU A 55 -13.15 -15.95 -1.85
C LEU A 55 -12.65 -16.88 -2.97
N PRO A 56 -11.45 -16.63 -3.53
CA PRO A 56 -10.77 -17.60 -4.38
C PRO A 56 -10.73 -18.97 -3.72
N TRP A 57 -10.94 -20.04 -4.50
CA TRP A 57 -11.04 -21.41 -4.00
C TRP A 57 -9.78 -21.87 -3.22
N ASN A 58 -8.64 -21.25 -3.46
CA ASN A 58 -7.36 -21.50 -2.81
C ASN A 58 -6.90 -20.35 -1.88
N PHE A 59 -7.80 -19.44 -1.47
CA PHE A 59 -7.43 -18.21 -0.76
C PHE A 59 -6.55 -18.45 0.47
N GLU A 60 -6.89 -19.45 1.30
CA GLU A 60 -6.13 -19.78 2.51
C GLU A 60 -4.71 -20.28 2.24
N ASN A 61 -4.47 -20.85 1.05
CA ASN A 61 -3.16 -21.34 0.61
C ASN A 61 -2.33 -20.27 -0.11
N LEU A 62 -2.89 -19.08 -0.34
CA LEU A 62 -2.14 -17.96 -0.91
C LEU A 62 -1.12 -17.45 0.11
N ASN A 63 0.01 -16.96 -0.37
CA ASN A 63 0.97 -16.24 0.47
C ASN A 63 0.27 -15.06 1.15
N TYR A 64 0.67 -14.73 2.39
CA TYR A 64 0.00 -13.67 3.17
C TYR A 64 -0.01 -12.31 2.46
N SER A 65 1.05 -11.98 1.71
CA SER A 65 1.09 -10.77 0.88
C SER A 65 -0.02 -10.79 -0.18
N ARG A 66 -0.20 -11.92 -0.87
CA ARG A 66 -1.24 -12.09 -1.89
C ARG A 66 -2.66 -12.11 -1.32
N GLN A 67 -2.85 -12.67 -0.13
CA GLN A 67 -4.14 -12.55 0.60
C GLN A 67 -4.47 -11.08 0.88
N ALA A 68 -3.48 -10.31 1.35
CA ALA A 68 -3.64 -8.88 1.62
C ALA A 68 -3.87 -8.06 0.33
N ASP A 69 -3.17 -8.40 -0.77
CA ASP A 69 -3.35 -7.81 -2.10
C ASP A 69 -4.78 -8.03 -2.61
N TRP A 70 -5.33 -9.23 -2.43
CA TRP A 70 -6.68 -9.53 -2.87
C TRP A 70 -7.72 -8.83 -1.97
N ALA A 71 -7.54 -8.92 -0.65
CA ALA A 71 -8.41 -8.28 0.33
C ALA A 71 -8.49 -6.77 0.11
N ARG A 72 -7.35 -6.09 -0.08
CA ARG A 72 -7.35 -4.62 -0.27
C ARG A 72 -8.13 -4.19 -1.49
N LEU A 73 -7.91 -4.85 -2.63
CA LEU A 73 -8.56 -4.47 -3.87
C LEU A 73 -10.07 -4.76 -3.78
N ASN A 74 -10.47 -5.89 -3.18
CA ASN A 74 -11.89 -6.19 -2.99
C ASN A 74 -12.57 -5.17 -2.07
N LEU A 75 -11.98 -4.90 -0.90
CA LEU A 75 -12.54 -3.97 0.09
C LEU A 75 -12.69 -2.56 -0.48
N LEU A 76 -11.68 -2.07 -1.22
CA LEU A 76 -11.73 -0.74 -1.83
C LEU A 76 -12.69 -0.69 -3.02
N MET A 77 -12.74 -1.74 -3.84
CA MET A 77 -13.70 -1.83 -4.93
C MET A 77 -15.15 -1.80 -4.42
N GLU A 78 -15.45 -2.52 -3.34
CA GLU A 78 -16.81 -2.62 -2.80
C GLU A 78 -17.19 -1.44 -1.90
N HIS A 79 -16.27 -0.96 -1.06
CA HIS A 79 -16.60 -0.02 0.01
C HIS A 79 -15.91 1.33 -0.11
N GLY A 80 -14.95 1.47 -1.02
CA GLY A 80 -14.03 2.60 -1.07
C GLY A 80 -13.25 2.77 0.24
N GLY A 81 -12.71 3.97 0.41
CA GLY A 81 -11.93 4.38 1.57
C GLY A 81 -10.45 4.38 1.26
N ILE A 82 -9.65 4.12 2.29
CA ILE A 82 -8.19 4.15 2.22
C ILE A 82 -7.65 2.81 2.71
N TRP A 83 -6.87 2.12 1.90
CA TRP A 83 -6.02 1.03 2.37
C TRP A 83 -4.68 1.59 2.85
N LEU A 84 -4.24 1.12 4.02
CA LEU A 84 -2.89 1.32 4.53
C LEU A 84 -2.29 -0.02 4.92
N ASP A 85 -1.09 -0.30 4.43
CA ASP A 85 -0.29 -1.37 5.00
C ASP A 85 -0.04 -1.13 6.50
N ALA A 86 -0.10 -2.21 7.27
CA ALA A 86 -0.11 -2.21 8.73
C ALA A 86 1.10 -1.53 9.41
N SER A 87 2.22 -1.39 8.69
CA SER A 87 3.48 -0.78 9.17
C SER A 87 3.73 0.65 8.69
N LEU A 88 2.70 1.34 8.21
CA LEU A 88 2.81 2.72 7.76
C LEU A 88 2.65 3.69 8.94
N ILE A 89 3.57 4.63 9.10
CA ILE A 89 3.48 5.66 10.14
C ILE A 89 2.86 6.92 9.53
N ALA A 90 1.84 7.49 10.17
CA ALA A 90 1.27 8.78 9.80
C ALA A 90 1.82 9.88 10.72
N THR A 91 2.34 10.94 10.13
CA THR A 91 2.91 12.08 10.88
C THR A 91 1.95 13.27 10.92
N GLY A 92 0.74 13.08 10.38
CA GLY A 92 -0.38 14.02 10.41
C GLY A 92 -1.66 13.39 9.86
N SER A 93 -2.71 14.20 9.72
CA SER A 93 -4.00 13.76 9.17
C SER A 93 -3.89 13.33 7.71
N LEU A 94 -4.67 12.31 7.33
CA LEU A 94 -4.88 11.83 5.97
C LEU A 94 -5.89 12.67 5.18
N ASP A 95 -6.42 13.76 5.76
CA ASP A 95 -7.37 14.65 5.10
C ASP A 95 -6.84 15.21 3.76
N PHE A 96 -5.52 15.25 3.59
CA PHE A 96 -4.88 15.65 2.33
C PHE A 96 -5.33 14.86 1.11
N ILE A 97 -5.79 13.63 1.30
CA ILE A 97 -6.29 12.78 0.22
C ILE A 97 -7.50 13.43 -0.44
N HIS A 98 -8.38 14.07 0.34
CA HIS A 98 -9.56 14.78 -0.16
C HIS A 98 -9.15 16.02 -0.95
N GLU A 99 -8.18 16.80 -0.45
CA GLU A 99 -7.60 17.94 -1.17
C GLU A 99 -7.01 17.52 -2.53
N LYS A 100 -6.28 16.39 -2.55
CA LYS A 100 -5.68 15.85 -3.78
C LYS A 100 -6.77 15.40 -4.75
N LYS A 101 -7.75 14.63 -4.27
CA LYS A 101 -8.87 14.14 -5.08
C LYS A 101 -9.62 15.29 -5.75
N GLU A 102 -9.93 16.35 -5.00
CA GLU A 102 -10.60 17.54 -5.53
C GLU A 102 -9.74 18.26 -6.56
N ARG A 103 -8.46 18.47 -6.26
CA ARG A 103 -7.49 19.13 -7.16
C ARG A 103 -7.34 18.40 -8.49
N TYR A 104 -7.27 17.07 -8.46
CA TYR A 104 -7.05 16.26 -9.67
C TYR A 104 -8.34 15.79 -10.34
N ALA A 105 -9.51 16.02 -9.72
CA ALA A 105 -10.80 15.51 -10.18
C ALA A 105 -10.77 14.00 -10.50
N SER A 106 -10.14 13.20 -9.64
CA SER A 106 -9.92 11.76 -9.84
C SER A 106 -10.87 10.88 -9.01
N GLU A 107 -10.93 9.58 -9.36
CA GLU A 107 -11.65 8.55 -8.58
C GLU A 107 -10.93 8.18 -7.27
N GLY A 108 -9.68 8.63 -7.09
CA GLY A 108 -8.84 8.24 -5.96
C GLY A 108 -7.47 8.90 -5.95
N PHE A 109 -6.64 8.51 -5.00
CA PHE A 109 -5.23 8.90 -4.91
C PHE A 109 -4.32 7.72 -4.53
N MET A 110 -3.13 7.66 -5.11
CA MET A 110 -2.11 6.63 -4.86
C MET A 110 -0.70 7.20 -4.88
N PHE A 111 0.26 6.47 -4.33
CA PHE A 111 1.66 6.72 -4.67
C PHE A 111 2.10 5.85 -5.85
N TYR A 112 3.19 6.20 -6.50
CA TYR A 112 3.83 5.36 -7.50
C TYR A 112 5.34 5.27 -7.25
N LEU A 113 5.97 4.20 -7.73
CA LEU A 113 7.42 4.00 -7.64
C LEU A 113 8.11 4.65 -8.83
N ASP A 114 8.90 5.71 -8.62
CA ASP A 114 9.73 6.31 -9.66
C ASP A 114 10.71 5.25 -10.21
N CYS A 115 11.34 4.45 -9.34
CA CYS A 115 12.35 3.46 -9.77
C CYS A 115 11.78 2.34 -10.66
N PHE A 116 10.52 1.95 -10.46
CA PHE A 116 9.84 0.94 -11.29
C PHE A 116 9.17 1.53 -12.53
N THR A 117 9.00 2.85 -12.59
CA THR A 117 8.28 3.52 -13.69
C THR A 117 9.22 3.86 -14.85
N LYS A 118 9.09 3.12 -15.95
CA LYS A 118 9.77 3.44 -17.22
C LYS A 118 8.98 4.40 -18.08
N ASN A 119 7.66 4.23 -18.16
CA ASN A 119 6.74 5.11 -18.88
C ASN A 119 5.88 5.91 -17.89
N PRO A 120 6.14 7.22 -17.71
CA PRO A 120 5.38 8.07 -16.79
C PRO A 120 3.88 8.21 -17.12
N SER A 121 3.45 7.86 -18.34
CA SER A 121 2.02 7.84 -18.68
C SER A 121 1.27 6.68 -17.98
N TYR A 122 2.00 5.66 -17.53
CA TYR A 122 1.49 4.45 -16.89
C TYR A 122 2.35 4.13 -15.66
N PRO A 123 2.38 5.02 -14.65
CA PRO A 123 3.27 4.87 -13.50
C PRO A 123 3.00 3.56 -12.76
N VAL A 124 4.05 2.95 -12.21
CA VAL A 124 3.89 1.74 -11.39
C VAL A 124 3.35 2.14 -10.03
N LEU A 125 2.02 2.06 -9.91
CA LEU A 125 1.30 2.46 -8.70
C LEU A 125 1.60 1.52 -7.54
N GLU A 126 1.70 2.10 -6.35
CA GLU A 126 1.96 1.39 -5.12
C GLU A 126 0.70 0.79 -4.53
N SER A 127 0.79 -0.45 -4.05
CA SER A 127 -0.38 -1.16 -3.54
C SER A 127 -0.52 -1.11 -2.02
N TRP A 128 0.47 -0.54 -1.30
CA TRP A 128 0.45 -0.38 0.15
C TRP A 128 -0.29 0.87 0.65
N PHE A 129 -0.64 1.79 -0.26
CA PHE A 129 -1.51 2.93 0.00
C PHE A 129 -2.40 3.16 -1.20
N ILE A 130 -3.71 3.03 -1.00
CA ILE A 130 -4.70 3.22 -2.06
C ILE A 130 -5.90 3.92 -1.47
N ALA A 131 -6.24 5.10 -1.98
CA ALA A 131 -7.47 5.78 -1.65
C ALA A 131 -8.40 5.79 -2.86
N SER A 132 -9.64 5.32 -2.71
CA SER A 132 -10.58 5.22 -3.82
C SER A 132 -12.02 5.44 -3.38
N ILE A 133 -12.83 5.99 -4.29
CA ILE A 133 -14.29 5.84 -4.22
C ILE A 133 -14.68 4.37 -4.40
N PRO A 134 -15.81 3.91 -3.82
CA PRO A 134 -16.35 2.60 -4.16
C PRO A 134 -16.68 2.53 -5.66
N HIS A 135 -16.49 1.35 -6.25
CA HIS A 135 -16.82 1.03 -7.64
C HIS A 135 -16.20 1.96 -8.70
N GLY A 136 -15.11 2.65 -8.38
CA GLY A 136 -14.34 3.44 -9.35
C GLY A 136 -13.82 2.55 -10.48
N LYS A 137 -13.79 3.07 -11.72
CA LYS A 137 -13.43 2.29 -12.91
C LYS A 137 -12.06 1.63 -12.76
N PHE A 138 -11.08 2.39 -12.26
CA PHE A 138 -9.72 1.86 -12.11
C PHE A 138 -9.63 0.78 -11.04
N ILE A 139 -10.15 1.01 -9.83
CA ILE A 139 -10.08 0.02 -8.73
C ILE A 139 -10.86 -1.25 -9.06
N THR A 140 -11.99 -1.13 -9.76
CA THR A 140 -12.79 -2.27 -10.23
C THR A 140 -12.06 -3.06 -11.30
N GLY A 141 -11.48 -2.40 -12.31
CA GLY A 141 -10.68 -3.06 -13.34
C GLY A 141 -9.48 -3.79 -12.74
N TRP A 142 -8.78 -3.13 -11.81
CA TRP A 142 -7.63 -3.71 -11.12
C TRP A 142 -8.00 -4.92 -10.26
N PHE A 143 -9.07 -4.82 -9.47
CA PHE A 143 -9.57 -5.96 -8.71
C PHE A 143 -9.93 -7.14 -9.63
N ASN A 144 -10.66 -6.89 -10.72
CA ASN A 144 -11.10 -7.95 -11.63
C ASN A 144 -9.92 -8.68 -12.27
N GLU A 145 -8.92 -7.95 -12.77
CA GLU A 145 -7.72 -8.55 -13.37
C GLU A 145 -6.90 -9.32 -12.33
N PHE A 146 -6.70 -8.75 -11.14
CA PHE A 146 -5.93 -9.40 -10.08
C PHE A 146 -6.66 -10.64 -9.52
N ASN A 147 -7.99 -10.58 -9.41
CA ASN A 147 -8.83 -11.71 -9.04
C ASN A 147 -8.77 -12.80 -10.10
N PHE A 148 -8.83 -12.45 -11.39
CA PHE A 148 -8.64 -13.40 -12.50
C PHE A 148 -7.29 -14.12 -12.39
N ALA A 149 -6.20 -13.38 -12.18
CA ALA A 149 -4.88 -13.97 -12.00
C ALA A 149 -4.82 -14.91 -10.79
N THR A 150 -5.43 -14.49 -9.68
CA THR A 150 -5.42 -15.24 -8.42
C THR A 150 -6.26 -16.51 -8.47
N VAL A 151 -7.45 -16.47 -9.07
CA VAL A 151 -8.34 -17.64 -9.19
C VAL A 151 -7.75 -18.71 -10.12
N ASN A 152 -7.08 -18.31 -11.20
CA ASN A 152 -6.53 -19.25 -12.18
C ASN A 152 -5.18 -19.84 -11.76
N TRP A 153 -4.31 -19.05 -11.09
CA TRP A 153 -2.92 -19.46 -10.86
C TRP A 153 -2.45 -19.36 -9.40
N GLY A 154 -3.26 -18.84 -8.48
CA GLY A 154 -2.87 -18.74 -7.07
C GLY A 154 -1.52 -18.05 -6.90
N ASN A 155 -0.56 -18.70 -6.23
CA ASN A 155 0.79 -18.17 -6.04
C ASN A 155 1.71 -18.28 -7.28
N GLU A 156 1.29 -18.92 -8.37
CA GLU A 156 2.11 -19.18 -9.56
C GLU A 156 2.09 -17.98 -10.53
N GLY A 157 2.64 -16.84 -10.10
CA GLY A 157 2.58 -15.61 -10.90
C GLY A 157 3.29 -15.68 -12.25
N GLU A 158 4.30 -16.55 -12.40
CA GLU A 158 4.92 -16.83 -13.71
C GLU A 158 3.91 -17.28 -14.76
N LYS A 159 2.91 -18.09 -14.38
CA LYS A 159 1.85 -18.53 -15.29
C LYS A 159 0.97 -17.38 -15.76
N TYR A 160 0.71 -16.40 -14.88
CA TYR A 160 0.02 -15.18 -15.26
C TYR A 160 0.85 -14.33 -16.24
N LEU A 161 2.17 -14.23 -16.04
CA LEU A 161 3.05 -13.52 -16.99
C LEU A 161 3.09 -14.21 -18.36
N ILE A 162 3.14 -15.54 -18.39
CA ILE A 162 3.03 -16.32 -19.63
C ILE A 162 1.70 -16.02 -20.33
N HIS A 163 0.60 -16.05 -19.58
CA HIS A 163 -0.72 -15.72 -20.11
C HIS A 163 -0.77 -14.30 -20.72
N LEU A 164 -0.22 -13.28 -20.04
CA LEU A 164 -0.15 -11.92 -20.57
C LEU A 164 0.65 -11.87 -21.88
N LYS A 165 1.80 -12.56 -21.95
CA LYS A 165 2.66 -12.60 -23.13
C LYS A 165 1.99 -13.29 -24.32
N GLU A 166 1.34 -14.43 -24.08
CA GLU A 166 0.64 -15.19 -25.12
C GLU A 166 -0.60 -14.45 -25.63
N THR A 167 -1.34 -13.77 -24.74
CA THR A 167 -2.59 -13.08 -25.08
C THR A 167 -2.35 -11.77 -25.84
N TYR A 168 -1.35 -10.98 -25.43
CA TYR A 168 -1.14 -9.63 -25.97
C TYR A 168 0.07 -9.50 -26.89
N GLY A 169 0.86 -10.56 -27.03
CA GLY A 169 2.08 -10.58 -27.83
C GLY A 169 3.28 -9.96 -27.10
N HIS A 170 4.47 -10.25 -27.62
CA HIS A 170 5.74 -9.92 -26.96
C HIS A 170 5.94 -8.41 -26.73
N GLU A 171 5.62 -7.57 -27.71
CA GLU A 171 5.82 -6.12 -27.62
C GLU A 171 5.00 -5.48 -26.50
N LYS A 172 3.69 -5.76 -26.46
CA LYS A 172 2.82 -5.24 -25.39
C LYS A 172 3.25 -5.76 -24.04
N TYR A 173 3.57 -7.05 -23.94
CA TYR A 173 4.08 -7.63 -22.70
C TYR A 173 5.34 -6.94 -22.19
N GLN A 174 6.31 -6.63 -23.07
CA GLN A 174 7.52 -5.88 -22.66
C GLN A 174 7.19 -4.48 -22.12
N ASN A 175 6.14 -3.82 -22.62
CA ASN A 175 5.70 -2.53 -22.09
C ASN A 175 5.03 -2.66 -20.71
N LEU A 176 4.30 -3.76 -20.46
CA LEU A 176 3.68 -4.03 -19.16
C LEU A 176 4.70 -4.21 -18.02
N LEU A 177 5.87 -4.76 -18.33
CA LEU A 177 6.92 -5.06 -17.34
C LEU A 177 7.49 -3.80 -16.68
N GLN A 178 7.49 -2.66 -17.37
CA GLN A 178 8.12 -1.42 -16.89
C GLN A 178 9.57 -1.72 -16.42
N ASN A 179 9.94 -1.31 -15.20
CA ASN A 179 11.15 -1.78 -14.51
C ASN A 179 10.79 -2.55 -13.22
N ILE A 180 9.65 -3.25 -13.19
CA ILE A 180 9.20 -3.99 -12.01
C ILE A 180 10.18 -5.14 -11.74
N ASP A 181 10.81 -5.13 -10.57
CA ASP A 181 11.68 -6.21 -10.10
C ASP A 181 10.85 -7.34 -9.48
N GLY A 182 11.00 -8.57 -9.98
CA GLY A 182 10.18 -9.73 -9.60
C GLY A 182 8.69 -9.61 -9.98
N PRO A 183 8.33 -9.43 -11.27
CA PRO A 183 6.94 -9.24 -11.72
C PRO A 183 6.02 -10.45 -11.48
N ASP A 184 6.59 -11.65 -11.31
CA ASP A 184 5.91 -12.89 -10.96
C ASP A 184 5.48 -12.92 -9.49
N TYR A 185 6.24 -12.28 -8.60
CA TYR A 185 5.81 -12.03 -7.23
C TYR A 185 4.86 -10.83 -7.17
N LEU A 186 5.17 -9.77 -7.91
CA LEU A 186 4.46 -8.49 -7.96
C LEU A 186 3.30 -8.46 -8.97
N THR A 187 2.56 -9.56 -9.08
CA THR A 187 1.43 -9.67 -10.03
C THR A 187 0.34 -8.62 -9.86
N ILE A 188 0.19 -8.06 -8.65
CA ILE A 188 -0.72 -6.93 -8.41
C ILE A 188 -0.33 -5.71 -9.25
N HIS A 189 0.96 -5.39 -9.39
CA HIS A 189 1.42 -4.29 -10.23
C HIS A 189 1.24 -4.62 -11.72
N MET A 190 1.48 -5.88 -12.11
CA MET A 190 1.25 -6.33 -13.48
C MET A 190 -0.23 -6.24 -13.88
N ALA A 191 -1.15 -6.56 -12.98
CA ALA A 191 -2.59 -6.38 -13.18
C ALA A 191 -2.95 -4.90 -13.38
N ALA A 192 -2.41 -3.98 -12.57
CA ALA A 192 -2.59 -2.54 -12.77
C ALA A 192 -2.05 -2.07 -14.12
N GLN A 193 -0.85 -2.52 -14.52
CA GLN A 193 -0.24 -2.16 -15.79
C GLN A 193 -1.08 -2.64 -16.97
N LYS A 194 -1.62 -3.86 -16.91
CA LYS A 194 -2.56 -4.36 -17.93
C LYS A 194 -3.78 -3.46 -18.03
N VAL A 195 -4.43 -3.16 -16.90
CA VAL A 195 -5.63 -2.31 -16.86
C VAL A 195 -5.37 -0.92 -17.46
N MET A 196 -4.21 -0.33 -17.17
CA MET A 196 -3.86 0.99 -17.73
C MET A 196 -3.50 0.96 -19.20
N GLN A 197 -2.64 0.02 -19.61
CA GLN A 197 -2.01 0.02 -20.93
C GLN A 197 -2.81 -0.74 -21.99
N ILE A 198 -3.55 -1.78 -21.59
CA ILE A 198 -4.32 -2.63 -22.50
C ILE A 198 -5.79 -2.21 -22.51
N ASP A 199 -6.40 -2.10 -21.33
CA ASP A 199 -7.83 -1.76 -21.22
C ASP A 199 -8.08 -0.25 -21.38
N GLY A 200 -7.01 0.56 -21.34
CA GLY A 200 -7.08 2.01 -21.51
C GLY A 200 -7.70 2.75 -20.32
N ILE A 201 -7.81 2.11 -19.16
CA ILE A 201 -8.37 2.70 -17.95
C ILE A 201 -7.26 3.46 -17.23
N LYS A 202 -7.31 4.79 -17.30
CA LYS A 202 -6.30 5.64 -16.67
C LYS A 202 -6.21 5.40 -15.16
N ALA A 203 -4.99 5.51 -14.64
CA ALA A 203 -4.75 5.57 -13.21
C ALA A 203 -5.54 6.70 -12.56
N ILE A 204 -5.77 6.53 -11.26
CA ILE A 204 -6.17 7.64 -10.38
C ILE A 204 -5.01 8.60 -10.15
N ALA A 205 -5.27 9.73 -9.48
CA ALA A 205 -4.23 10.71 -9.21
C ALA A 205 -3.06 10.08 -8.43
N SER A 206 -1.83 10.42 -8.77
CA SER A 206 -0.67 9.83 -8.12
C SER A 206 0.53 10.75 -7.97
N GLU A 207 1.37 10.44 -6.97
CA GLU A 207 2.62 11.13 -6.67
C GLU A 207 3.74 10.14 -6.37
N GLY A 208 4.99 10.53 -6.63
CA GLY A 208 6.15 9.66 -6.43
C GLY A 208 6.36 9.34 -4.95
N ALA A 209 6.47 8.06 -4.62
CA ALA A 209 6.64 7.58 -3.25
C ALA A 209 7.99 8.01 -2.67
N GLU A 210 9.03 8.11 -3.52
CA GLU A 210 10.39 8.50 -3.18
C GLU A 210 10.52 9.95 -2.70
N LYS A 211 9.53 10.81 -3.02
CA LYS A 211 9.45 12.20 -2.52
C LYS A 211 8.47 12.37 -1.35
N GLY A 212 7.88 11.27 -0.89
CA GLY A 212 6.92 11.27 0.21
C GLY A 212 7.18 10.09 1.14
N PRO A 213 6.40 9.00 1.09
CA PRO A 213 6.48 7.95 2.10
C PRO A 213 7.81 7.18 2.16
N TYR A 214 8.58 7.17 1.07
CA TYR A 214 9.94 6.64 1.02
C TYR A 214 11.02 7.70 1.09
N GLN A 215 10.70 8.99 1.32
CA GLN A 215 11.68 10.07 1.27
C GLN A 215 12.91 9.81 2.16
N ILE A 216 12.71 9.42 3.41
CA ILE A 216 13.82 9.13 4.34
C ILE A 216 14.64 7.94 3.83
N LEU A 217 13.98 6.87 3.37
CA LEU A 217 14.64 5.68 2.88
C LEU A 217 15.44 5.95 1.60
N ALA A 218 14.87 6.70 0.65
CA ALA A 218 15.50 7.02 -0.62
C ALA A 218 16.61 8.07 -0.48
N GLU A 219 16.31 9.21 0.15
CA GLU A 219 17.22 10.37 0.17
C GLU A 219 18.26 10.29 1.29
N GLN A 220 17.89 9.78 2.47
CA GLN A 220 18.79 9.75 3.63
C GLN A 220 19.50 8.41 3.80
N CYS A 221 18.88 7.32 3.35
CA CYS A 221 19.40 5.98 3.59
C CYS A 221 19.91 5.30 2.33
N ASN A 222 19.69 5.86 1.14
CA ASN A 222 20.03 5.24 -0.14
C ASN A 222 19.52 3.78 -0.24
N TRP A 223 18.27 3.58 0.20
CA TRP A 223 17.59 2.28 0.26
C TRP A 223 18.18 1.23 1.22
N ASP A 224 19.12 1.61 2.09
CA ASP A 224 19.70 0.73 3.12
C ASP A 224 18.76 0.60 4.32
N SER A 225 18.28 -0.63 4.56
CA SER A 225 17.33 -0.94 5.63
C SER A 225 17.90 -0.75 7.03
N ARG A 226 19.19 -1.05 7.24
CA ARG A 226 19.82 -0.92 8.55
C ARG A 226 20.00 0.56 8.89
N ARG A 227 20.51 1.34 7.94
CA ARG A 227 20.65 2.79 8.07
C ARG A 227 19.30 3.44 8.31
N PHE A 228 18.23 2.99 7.66
CA PHE A 228 16.88 3.47 7.95
C PHE A 228 16.48 3.21 9.41
N ALA A 229 16.68 1.98 9.90
CA ALA A 229 16.35 1.64 11.28
C ALA A 229 17.14 2.48 12.30
N GLU A 230 18.43 2.73 12.03
CA GLU A 230 19.28 3.61 12.85
C GLU A 230 18.79 5.07 12.79
N VAL A 231 18.51 5.61 11.60
CA VAL A 231 17.99 6.98 11.42
C VAL A 231 16.68 7.20 12.15
N MET A 232 15.81 6.18 12.23
CA MET A 232 14.55 6.28 12.98
C MET A 232 14.76 6.52 14.48
N LEU A 233 15.90 6.11 15.05
CA LEU A 233 16.21 6.19 16.48
C LEU A 233 17.12 7.37 16.86
N LEU A 234 17.78 7.99 15.89
CA LEU A 234 18.71 9.12 16.08
C LEU A 234 17.99 10.47 15.96
N SER A 235 18.65 11.55 16.41
CA SER A 235 18.12 12.91 16.30
C SER A 235 17.76 13.26 14.85
N TRP A 236 16.57 13.84 14.66
CA TRP A 236 16.05 14.23 13.36
C TRP A 236 15.68 15.71 13.33
N LEU A 237 16.36 16.49 12.48
CA LEU A 237 16.14 17.93 12.29
C LEU A 237 15.60 18.28 10.90
N GLY A 238 15.35 17.27 10.06
CA GLY A 238 14.87 17.45 8.69
C GLY A 238 13.34 17.61 8.60
N PRO A 239 12.81 17.95 7.41
CA PRO A 239 11.38 17.89 7.16
C PRO A 239 10.88 16.45 7.32
N ILE A 240 9.69 16.29 7.91
CA ILE A 240 9.08 14.97 8.13
C ILE A 240 8.00 14.77 7.05
N PRO A 241 8.08 13.69 6.23
CA PRO A 241 7.04 13.41 5.25
C PRO A 241 5.73 13.03 5.95
N ARG A 242 4.58 13.32 5.33
CA ARG A 242 3.22 13.08 5.90
C ARG A 242 2.96 11.62 6.28
N LEU A 243 3.66 10.72 5.61
CA LEU A 243 3.66 9.29 5.88
C LEU A 243 5.10 8.80 5.82
N ILE A 244 5.40 7.73 6.56
CA ILE A 244 6.67 7.02 6.48
C ILE A 244 6.35 5.54 6.28
N LYS A 245 6.80 4.96 5.16
CA LYS A 245 6.61 3.54 4.87
C LYS A 245 7.78 2.72 5.42
N VAL A 246 7.53 1.98 6.49
CA VAL A 246 8.48 1.00 7.03
C VAL A 246 8.20 -0.35 6.37
N ARG A 247 9.13 -0.87 5.54
CA ARG A 247 8.94 -2.17 4.86
C ARG A 247 9.31 -3.32 5.82
N GLY A 248 9.15 -4.55 5.35
CA GLY A 248 9.36 -5.75 6.18
C GLY A 248 10.74 -5.78 6.83
N PHE A 249 11.80 -5.65 6.02
CA PHE A 249 13.18 -5.67 6.51
C PHE A 249 13.50 -4.52 7.47
N GLU A 250 13.05 -3.29 7.18
CA GLU A 250 13.26 -2.15 8.10
C GLU A 250 12.55 -2.37 9.44
N ARG A 251 11.34 -2.93 9.42
CA ARG A 251 10.58 -3.22 10.64
C ARG A 251 11.30 -4.26 11.49
N ASP A 252 11.83 -5.30 10.88
CA ASP A 252 12.55 -6.36 11.58
C ASP A 252 13.84 -5.81 12.20
N MET A 253 14.60 -5.00 11.45
CA MET A 253 15.80 -4.32 11.97
C MET A 253 15.49 -3.34 13.11
N LEU A 254 14.45 -2.51 12.96
CA LEU A 254 14.01 -1.59 14.01
C LEU A 254 13.60 -2.35 15.27
N THR A 255 12.88 -3.47 15.12
CA THR A 255 12.48 -4.33 16.25
C THR A 255 13.69 -4.91 16.97
N THR A 256 14.70 -5.39 16.23
CA THR A 256 15.95 -5.88 16.81
C THR A 256 16.66 -4.80 17.61
N LEU A 257 16.87 -3.60 17.05
CA LEU A 257 17.53 -2.50 17.75
C LEU A 257 16.79 -2.10 19.04
N LEU A 258 15.45 -2.07 19.01
CA LEU A 258 14.64 -1.76 20.19
C LEU A 258 14.78 -2.82 21.28
N ASN A 259 14.81 -4.11 20.91
CA ASN A 259 14.99 -5.21 21.85
C ASN A 259 16.39 -5.23 22.48
N GLU A 260 17.41 -4.76 21.76
CA GLU A 260 18.77 -4.61 22.24
C GLU A 260 18.96 -3.36 23.13
N SER A 261 17.87 -2.65 23.46
CA SER A 261 17.90 -1.41 24.25
C SER A 261 18.80 -0.33 23.65
N HIS A 262 18.84 -0.26 22.32
CA HIS A 262 19.58 0.78 21.62
C HIS A 262 19.07 2.16 22.05
N PRO A 263 19.96 3.14 22.33
CA PRO A 263 19.53 4.48 22.73
C PRO A 263 18.58 5.10 21.71
N ILE A 264 17.51 5.72 22.22
CA ILE A 264 16.51 6.44 21.43
C ILE A 264 16.63 7.93 21.79
N ASP A 265 16.95 8.75 20.80
CA ASP A 265 16.99 10.20 20.98
C ASP A 265 15.57 10.77 21.14
N GLU A 266 15.36 11.70 22.06
CA GLU A 266 14.03 12.32 22.32
C GLU A 266 13.50 13.12 21.12
N THR A 267 14.38 13.54 20.23
CA THR A 267 14.04 14.25 18.98
C THR A 267 13.91 13.30 17.78
N SER A 268 14.13 12.00 17.96
CA SER A 268 14.05 11.02 16.88
C SER A 268 12.65 10.86 16.29
N LEU A 269 12.59 10.39 15.03
CA LEU A 269 11.32 10.08 14.36
C LEU A 269 10.52 9.02 15.12
N TYR A 270 11.19 8.00 15.66
CA TYR A 270 10.55 6.97 16.46
C TYR A 270 9.99 7.53 17.77
N HIS A 271 10.74 8.39 18.48
CA HIS A 271 10.24 9.01 19.71
C HIS A 271 9.02 9.90 19.44
N GLN A 272 9.04 10.70 18.38
CA GLN A 272 7.91 11.52 17.94
C GLN A 272 6.67 10.66 17.60
N PHE A 273 6.88 9.56 16.86
CA PHE A 273 5.83 8.57 16.58
C PHE A 273 5.24 8.00 17.89
N MET A 274 6.07 7.57 18.83
CA MET A 274 5.61 7.01 20.11
C MET A 274 4.93 8.04 21.01
N ASN A 275 5.30 9.32 20.94
CA ASN A 275 4.60 10.37 21.68
C ASN A 275 3.23 10.71 21.08
N SER A 276 3.05 10.55 19.76
CA SER A 276 1.75 10.77 19.11
C SER A 276 0.65 9.82 19.62
N ILE A 277 1.02 8.65 20.15
CA ILE A 277 0.07 7.63 20.64
C ILE A 277 -0.15 7.67 22.16
N LYS A 278 0.69 8.37 22.93
CA LYS A 278 0.54 8.48 24.40
C LYS A 278 -0.66 9.34 24.82
N ASN A 279 -1.23 10.10 23.89
CA ASN A 279 -2.36 11.00 24.10
C ASN A 279 -3.69 10.45 23.51
N VAL A 280 -3.77 9.13 23.29
CA VAL A 280 -4.96 8.41 22.79
C VAL A 280 -5.63 7.64 23.92
#